data_AF-A0A3Q4BIF7-F1
#
_entry.id   AF-A0A3Q4BIF7-F1
#
_cell.length_a   1.000
_cell.length_b   1.000
_cell.length_c   1.000
_cell.angle_alpha   90.00
_cell.angle_beta   90.00
_cell.angle_gamma   90.00
#
_symmetry.space_group_name_H-M   'P 1'
#
loop_
_entity.id
_entity.type
_entity.pdbx_description
1 polymer ?
#
loop_
_entity_poly.entity_id
_entity_poly.type
_entity_poly.pdbx_seq_one_letter_code
_entity_poly.pdbx_strand_id
1 'polypeptide(L)'
;MADPKVSSREQEDHDSTAEDTNHDPHFEPIVSLPEQDVKTLEEDEEELFKMRAKLYRFASENDPPEWKERGTGDVKLLKHKEKGTIRMN
;
A
#
# COMPACT_ATOMS: atom_id res chain seq x y z
N MET A 1 -61.06 -6.81 43.84
CA MET A 1 -60.70 -7.22 42.47
C MET A 1 -59.88 -6.09 41.88
N ALA A 2 -58.64 -6.29 41.42
CA ALA A 2 -57.79 -7.48 41.54
C ALA A 2 -56.29 -7.10 41.42
N ASP A 3 -55.43 -7.84 42.11
CA ASP A 3 -53.98 -7.99 41.88
C ASP A 3 -53.73 -8.78 40.55
N PRO A 4 -52.49 -9.03 40.05
CA PRO A 4 -51.15 -8.95 40.70
C PRO A 4 -50.04 -8.41 39.73
N LYS A 5 -48.69 -8.52 39.86
CA LYS A 5 -47.65 -8.79 40.90
C LYS A 5 -46.25 -8.48 40.31
N VAL A 6 -45.23 -8.21 41.15
CA VAL A 6 -43.77 -8.62 40.99
C VAL A 6 -43.01 -8.03 39.75
N SER A 7 -41.77 -7.52 39.84
CA SER A 7 -40.56 -8.21 40.35
C SER A 7 -39.34 -7.32 40.67
N SER A 8 -38.43 -7.91 41.47
CA SER A 8 -36.95 -7.76 41.51
C SER A 8 -36.25 -6.55 40.86
N ARG A 9 -35.36 -5.90 41.62
CA ARG A 9 -34.40 -4.91 41.10
C ARG A 9 -33.02 -5.02 41.77
N GLU A 10 -32.26 -6.00 41.27
CA GLU A 10 -30.82 -6.25 41.47
C GLU A 10 -30.27 -6.52 40.04
N GLN A 11 -29.03 -6.26 39.64
CA GLN A 11 -27.78 -5.91 40.36
C GLN A 11 -26.94 -5.04 39.41
N GLU A 12 -26.33 -3.94 39.87
CA GLU A 12 -25.37 -3.15 39.08
C GLU A 12 -23.95 -3.66 39.35
N ASP A 13 -23.47 -4.56 38.48
CA ASP A 13 -22.12 -5.10 38.54
C ASP A 13 -21.20 -4.34 37.57
N HIS A 14 -20.50 -3.33 38.10
CA HIS A 14 -19.52 -2.52 37.36
C HIS A 14 -18.10 -2.85 37.85
N ASP A 15 -17.43 -3.77 37.17
CA ASP A 15 -16.01 -3.60 36.85
C ASP A 15 -15.63 -4.35 35.56
N SER A 16 -15.58 -3.61 34.45
CA SER A 16 -15.23 -4.16 33.14
C SER A 16 -13.72 -4.27 32.98
N THR A 17 -13.19 -5.47 33.21
CA THR A 17 -12.01 -6.04 32.51
C THR A 17 -10.85 -5.08 32.24
N ALA A 18 -9.91 -4.99 33.18
CA ALA A 18 -8.65 -4.25 33.02
C ALA A 18 -7.62 -4.93 32.08
N GLU A 19 -8.07 -5.48 30.95
CA GLU A 19 -7.25 -6.16 29.91
C GLU A 19 -7.66 -5.77 28.47
N ASP A 20 -7.89 -4.47 28.20
CA ASP A 20 -7.88 -3.96 26.81
C ASP A 20 -7.12 -2.62 26.71
N THR A 21 -5.82 -2.72 26.43
CA THR A 21 -4.99 -1.59 25.99
C THR A 21 -4.36 -1.85 24.62
N ASN A 22 -4.95 -2.75 23.81
CA ASN A 22 -4.48 -3.02 22.45
C ASN A 22 -5.64 -3.46 21.56
N HIS A 23 -6.50 -2.50 21.23
CA HIS A 23 -7.62 -2.64 20.32
C HIS A 23 -7.11 -2.91 18.88
N ASP A 24 -6.90 -4.19 18.57
CA ASP A 24 -6.49 -4.72 17.26
C ASP A 24 -7.69 -5.48 16.63
N PRO A 25 -8.51 -4.83 15.78
CA PRO A 25 -9.73 -5.44 15.28
C PRO A 25 -9.41 -6.55 14.27
N HIS A 26 -9.76 -7.78 14.61
CA HIS A 26 -9.58 -8.91 13.71
C HIS A 26 -10.59 -8.88 12.55
N PHE A 27 -10.10 -9.08 11.33
CA PHE A 27 -10.92 -9.17 10.11
C PHE A 27 -10.64 -10.48 9.37
N GLU A 28 -11.69 -11.18 8.95
CA GLU A 28 -11.53 -12.35 8.07
C GLU A 28 -11.05 -11.91 6.67
N PRO A 29 -10.09 -12.61 6.04
CA PRO A 29 -9.61 -12.27 4.70
C PRO A 29 -10.70 -12.38 3.63
N ILE A 30 -11.02 -11.27 2.97
CA ILE A 30 -12.02 -11.22 1.87
C ILE A 30 -11.57 -12.07 0.66
N VAL A 31 -10.25 -12.16 0.44
CA VAL A 31 -9.63 -12.99 -0.59
C VAL A 31 -8.33 -13.59 -0.06
N SER A 32 -7.98 -14.79 -0.54
CA SER A 32 -6.64 -15.36 -0.42
C SER A 32 -5.89 -15.12 -1.73
N LEU A 33 -4.69 -14.54 -1.64
CA LEU A 33 -3.81 -14.35 -2.80
C LEU A 33 -2.87 -15.57 -2.94
N PRO A 34 -2.76 -16.18 -4.12
CA PRO A 34 -1.75 -17.22 -4.34
C PRO A 34 -0.34 -16.61 -4.34
N GLU A 35 0.65 -17.42 -4.00
CA GLU A 35 2.06 -17.08 -4.21
C GLU A 35 2.36 -16.97 -5.72
N GLN A 36 3.17 -15.98 -6.11
CA GLN A 36 3.45 -15.67 -7.51
C GLN A 36 4.91 -15.23 -7.70
N ASP A 37 5.59 -15.82 -8.69
CA ASP A 37 6.90 -15.34 -9.16
C ASP A 37 6.80 -13.92 -9.73
N VAL A 38 7.49 -12.97 -9.09
CA VAL A 38 7.62 -11.59 -9.57
C VAL A 38 8.92 -11.46 -10.37
N LYS A 39 8.79 -11.18 -11.67
CA LYS A 39 9.91 -10.91 -12.59
C LYS A 39 10.10 -9.41 -12.77
N THR A 40 11.33 -8.95 -12.93
CA THR A 40 11.63 -7.51 -13.13
C THR A 40 11.51 -7.09 -14.59
N LEU A 41 11.61 -8.05 -15.53
CA LEU A 41 11.74 -7.79 -16.96
C LEU A 41 13.01 -6.97 -17.29
N GLU A 42 14.04 -7.10 -16.45
CA GLU A 42 15.41 -6.59 -16.65
C GLU A 42 16.44 -7.74 -16.80
N GLU A 43 16.00 -9.00 -16.71
CA GLU A 43 16.89 -10.17 -16.57
C GLU A 43 17.82 -10.38 -17.78
N ASP A 44 17.40 -10.00 -18.98
CA ASP A 44 18.18 -10.06 -20.23
C ASP A 44 19.06 -8.82 -20.47
N GLU A 45 19.21 -7.96 -19.47
CA GLU A 45 19.92 -6.68 -19.58
C GLU A 45 21.12 -6.53 -18.62
N GLU A 46 21.99 -5.59 -18.97
CA GLU A 46 23.22 -5.19 -18.27
C GLU A 46 23.03 -3.76 -17.73
N GLU A 47 23.20 -3.56 -16.42
CA GLU A 47 23.10 -2.25 -15.77
C GLU A 47 24.39 -1.45 -16.00
N LEU A 48 24.37 -0.51 -16.94
CA LEU A 48 25.52 0.33 -17.30
C LEU A 48 25.68 1.54 -16.36
N PHE A 49 24.59 1.97 -15.74
CA PHE A 49 24.54 3.12 -14.84
C PHE A 49 23.34 3.00 -13.92
N LYS A 50 23.47 3.45 -12.67
CA LYS A 50 22.38 3.59 -11.70
C LYS A 50 22.63 4.76 -10.77
N MET A 51 21.65 5.65 -10.59
CA MET A 51 21.75 6.78 -9.66
C MET A 51 20.37 7.27 -9.19
N ARG A 52 20.29 7.69 -7.92
CA ARG A 52 19.09 8.33 -7.36
C ARG A 52 18.80 9.67 -8.04
N ALA A 53 17.58 9.86 -8.55
CA ALA A 53 17.14 11.07 -9.21
C ALA A 53 15.66 11.39 -8.95
N LYS A 54 15.23 12.59 -9.36
CA LYS A 54 13.82 13.02 -9.42
C LYS A 54 13.51 13.41 -10.85
N LEU A 55 12.54 12.73 -11.47
CA LEU A 55 12.13 12.96 -12.85
C LEU A 55 10.93 13.91 -12.87
N TYR A 56 10.91 14.81 -13.85
CA TYR A 56 9.78 15.69 -14.12
C TYR A 56 9.27 15.47 -15.55
N ARG A 57 7.95 15.57 -15.75
CA ARG A 57 7.34 15.72 -17.07
C ARG A 57 7.00 17.19 -17.29
N PHE A 58 7.29 17.71 -18.49
CA PHE A 58 6.71 18.98 -18.89
C PHE A 58 5.25 18.74 -19.29
N ALA A 59 4.36 19.59 -18.81
CA ALA A 59 2.92 19.50 -19.03
C ALA A 59 2.47 20.71 -19.85
N SER A 60 2.88 20.70 -21.12
CA SER A 60 2.57 21.72 -22.14
C SER A 60 1.09 21.80 -22.52
N GLU A 61 0.28 20.82 -22.08
CA GLU A 61 -1.17 20.81 -22.20
C GLU A 61 -1.89 21.80 -21.27
N ASN A 62 -1.20 22.36 -20.27
CA ASN A 62 -1.76 23.35 -19.34
C ASN A 62 -1.47 24.79 -19.79
N ASP A 63 -2.30 25.73 -19.33
CA ASP A 63 -2.03 27.18 -19.41
C ASP A 63 -1.98 27.77 -17.98
N PRO A 64 -0.82 28.27 -17.51
CA PRO A 64 0.48 28.24 -18.16
C PRO A 64 1.11 26.83 -18.19
N PRO A 65 2.00 26.54 -19.17
CA PRO A 65 2.80 25.31 -19.19
C PRO A 65 3.69 25.15 -17.95
N GLU A 66 3.71 23.96 -17.34
CA GLU A 66 4.35 23.71 -16.05
C GLU A 66 5.10 22.37 -15.99
N TRP A 67 6.02 22.23 -15.03
CA TRP A 67 6.74 20.99 -14.76
C TRP A 67 6.07 20.22 -13.61
N LYS A 68 5.63 18.99 -13.89
CA LYS A 68 5.03 18.09 -12.89
C LYS A 68 6.01 16.98 -12.53
N GLU A 69 6.18 16.69 -11.24
CA GLU A 69 6.99 15.54 -10.82
C GLU A 69 6.38 14.25 -11.38
N ARG A 70 7.23 13.39 -11.94
CA ARG A 70 6.86 12.07 -12.47
C ARG A 70 7.23 10.94 -11.51
N GLY A 71 8.26 11.15 -10.68
CA GLY A 71 8.66 10.24 -9.61
C GLY A 71 10.07 10.53 -9.08
N THR A 72 10.37 10.05 -7.87
CA THR A 72 11.72 10.08 -7.27
C THR A 72 12.17 8.65 -7.04
N GLY A 73 13.22 8.22 -7.76
CA GLY A 73 13.63 6.82 -7.86
C GLY A 73 15.10 6.67 -8.25
N ASP A 74 15.55 5.44 -8.47
CA ASP A 74 16.87 5.17 -9.01
C ASP A 74 16.74 5.04 -10.52
N VAL A 75 17.29 5.98 -11.29
CA VAL A 75 17.34 5.89 -12.76
C VAL A 75 18.43 4.92 -13.16
N LYS A 76 18.10 3.98 -14.06
CA LYS A 76 19.04 3.03 -14.67
C LYS A 76 19.27 3.34 -16.14
N LEU A 77 20.47 3.00 -16.63
CA LEU A 77 20.68 2.72 -18.06
C LEU A 77 20.91 1.22 -18.22
N LEU A 78 20.01 0.57 -18.95
CA LEU A 78 19.99 -0.88 -19.15
C LEU A 78 20.29 -1.20 -20.61
N LYS A 79 21.19 -2.16 -20.85
CA LYS A 79 21.58 -2.61 -22.19
C LYS A 79 21.19 -4.07 -22.39
N HIS A 80 20.37 -4.35 -23.39
CA HIS A 80 19.97 -5.72 -23.73
C HIS A 80 21.16 -6.52 -24.25
N LYS A 81 21.44 -7.67 -23.61
CA LYS A 81 22.63 -8.51 -23.85
C LYS A 81 22.78 -8.93 -25.31
N GLU A 82 21.72 -9.46 -25.91
CA GLU A 82 21.72 -9.91 -27.31
C GLU A 82 21.58 -8.77 -28.32
N LYS A 83 20.61 -7.86 -28.10
CA LYS A 83 20.22 -6.85 -29.09
C LYS A 83 21.12 -5.61 -29.09
N GLY A 84 21.93 -5.41 -28.05
CA GLY A 84 22.78 -4.22 -27.86
C GLY A 84 22.03 -2.91 -27.61
N THR A 85 20.70 -2.91 -27.70
CA THR A 85 19.82 -1.75 -27.47
C THR A 85 19.89 -1.28 -26.03
N ILE A 86 19.99 0.04 -25.83
CA ILE A 86 20.03 0.68 -24.51
C ILE A 86 18.69 1.38 -24.25
N ARG A 87 18.12 1.19 -23.05
CA ARG A 87 16.97 1.93 -22.54
C ARG A 87 17.28 2.60 -21.20
N MET A 88 16.49 3.62 -20.86
CA MET A 88 16.42 4.17 -19.51
C MET A 88 15.25 3.52 -18.77
N ASN A 89 15.44 3.17 -17.49
CA ASN A 89 14.38 2.73 -16.57
C ASN A 89 14.33 3.71 -15.38
#